data_AF-A0A7C7SX68-F1
#
_entry.id   AF-A0A7C7SX68-F1
#
_cell.length_a   1.000
_cell.length_b   1.000
_cell.length_c   1.000
_cell.angle_alpha   90.00
_cell.angle_beta   90.00
_cell.angle_gamma   90.00
#
_symmetry.space_group_name_H-M   'P 1'
#
loop_
_entity.id
_entity.type
_entity.pdbx_description
1 polymer ?
#
loop_
_entity_poly.entity_id
_entity_poly.type
_entity_poly.pdbx_seq_one_letter_code
_entity_poly.pdbx_strand_id
1 'polypeptide(L)'
;MKNSTLSVAVLAVVLAVSLGCMHRPRVFSPPGSTTYQRYHATIHDPYPDHDLGPEIVGGRPREFDQPHPEPVRNRWLADSWWSQ
;
A
#
# COMPACT_ATOMS: atom_id res chain seq x y z
N MET A 1 -25.12 -23.94 36.02
CA MET A 1 -24.34 -24.64 34.96
C MET A 1 -24.56 -24.02 33.58
N LYS A 2 -25.81 -23.75 33.13
CA LYS A 2 -26.11 -23.13 31.81
C LYS A 2 -25.64 -21.67 31.64
N ASN A 3 -25.56 -20.94 32.74
CA ASN A 3 -25.11 -19.55 32.82
C ASN A 3 -23.59 -19.40 32.65
N SER A 4 -22.81 -20.35 33.17
CA SER A 4 -21.34 -20.33 33.05
C SER A 4 -20.87 -20.61 31.62
N THR A 5 -21.53 -21.54 30.92
CA THR A 5 -21.22 -21.85 29.51
C THR A 5 -21.54 -20.68 28.58
N LEU A 6 -22.60 -19.93 28.87
CA LEU A 6 -22.98 -18.75 28.08
C LEU A 6 -21.99 -17.60 28.27
N SER A 7 -21.50 -17.38 29.50
CA SER A 7 -20.45 -16.38 29.76
C SER A 7 -19.12 -16.71 29.06
N VAL A 8 -18.72 -17.99 29.02
CA VAL A 8 -17.50 -18.43 28.32
C VAL A 8 -17.65 -18.22 26.81
N ALA A 9 -18.80 -18.55 26.23
CA ALA A 9 -19.07 -18.34 24.81
C ALA A 9 -19.03 -16.84 24.43
N VAL A 10 -19.62 -15.97 25.25
CA VAL A 10 -19.59 -14.51 25.05
C VAL A 10 -18.17 -13.98 25.12
N LEU A 11 -17.38 -14.41 26.12
CA LEU A 11 -15.99 -13.99 26.26
C LEU A 11 -15.14 -14.40 25.06
N ALA A 12 -15.33 -15.62 24.53
CA ALA A 12 -14.61 -16.11 23.36
C ALA A 12 -14.92 -15.28 22.09
N VAL A 13 -16.18 -14.89 21.89
CA VAL A 13 -16.58 -14.04 20.75
C VAL A 13 -15.97 -12.63 20.87
N VAL A 14 -16.00 -12.04 22.06
CA VAL A 14 -15.41 -10.71 22.30
C VAL A 14 -13.90 -10.71 22.03
N LEU A 15 -13.20 -11.77 22.45
CA LEU A 15 -11.76 -11.94 22.17
C LEU A 15 -11.47 -12.15 20.68
N ALA A 16 -12.31 -12.90 19.96
CA ALA A 16 -12.13 -13.10 18.52
C ALA A 16 -12.29 -11.79 17.72
N VAL A 17 -13.20 -10.91 18.13
CA VAL A 17 -13.42 -9.62 17.46
C VAL A 17 -12.34 -8.59 17.81
N SER A 18 -11.74 -8.66 19.00
CA SER A 18 -10.71 -7.71 19.43
C SER A 18 -9.31 -8.00 18.86
N LEU A 19 -9.05 -9.22 18.37
CA LEU A 19 -7.72 -9.64 17.89
C LEU A 19 -7.38 -9.25 16.44
N GLY A 20 -8.23 -8.54 15.69
CA GLY A 20 -7.93 -8.31 14.27
C GLY A 20 -8.60 -7.12 13.62
N CYS A 21 -7.95 -5.96 13.65
CA CYS A 21 -8.18 -4.86 12.68
C CYS A 21 -6.88 -4.13 12.31
N MET A 22 -5.74 -4.84 12.23
CA MET A 22 -4.45 -4.18 11.97
C MET A 22 -4.30 -3.66 10.52
N HIS A 23 -5.06 -4.19 9.56
CA HIS A 23 -5.03 -3.69 8.18
C HIS A 23 -6.38 -3.94 7.49
N ARG A 24 -7.34 -3.02 7.66
CA ARG A 24 -8.58 -3.05 6.88
C ARG A 24 -8.27 -2.48 5.49
N PRO A 25 -8.50 -3.21 4.38
CA PRO A 25 -8.45 -2.60 3.07
C PRO A 25 -9.44 -1.44 3.06
N ARG A 26 -9.01 -0.28 2.58
CA ARG A 26 -9.85 0.93 2.49
C ARG A 26 -10.86 0.81 1.34
N VAL A 27 -11.70 -0.23 1.38
CA VAL A 27 -12.67 -0.55 0.31
C VAL A 27 -13.64 0.60 0.04
N PHE A 28 -13.94 1.41 1.06
CA PHE A 28 -14.85 2.55 0.98
C PHE A 28 -14.19 3.92 1.10
N SER A 29 -12.85 4.00 1.20
CA SER A 29 -12.19 5.31 1.19
C SER A 29 -11.89 5.73 -0.24
N PRO A 30 -11.95 7.04 -0.56
CA PRO A 30 -11.44 7.53 -1.83
C PRO A 30 -9.98 7.07 -2.02
N PRO A 31 -9.57 6.69 -3.25
CA PRO A 31 -8.24 6.13 -3.52
C PRO A 31 -7.09 7.17 -3.43
N GLY A 32 -7.29 8.29 -2.72
CA GLY A 32 -6.36 9.41 -2.64
C GLY A 32 -6.31 10.24 -3.93
N SER A 33 -5.43 11.25 -3.96
CA SER A 33 -5.16 12.04 -5.15
C SER A 33 -4.39 11.24 -6.21
N THR A 34 -4.45 11.66 -7.47
CA THR A 34 -3.65 11.05 -8.55
C THR A 34 -2.15 11.07 -8.25
N THR A 35 -1.66 12.13 -7.61
CA THR A 35 -0.27 12.23 -7.14
C THR A 35 0.06 11.17 -6.09
N TYR A 36 -0.83 10.97 -5.11
CA TYR A 36 -0.67 9.95 -4.08
C TYR A 36 -0.63 8.54 -4.69
N GLN A 37 -1.50 8.26 -5.66
CA GLN A 37 -1.53 6.97 -6.35
C GLN A 37 -0.27 6.72 -7.18
N ARG A 38 0.21 7.72 -7.93
CA ARG A 38 1.46 7.63 -8.72
C ARG A 38 2.67 7.38 -7.84
N TYR A 39 2.72 8.07 -6.70
CA TYR A 39 3.78 7.89 -5.72
C TYR A 39 3.81 6.45 -5.18
N HIS A 40 2.65 5.94 -4.73
CA HIS A 40 2.54 4.56 -4.26
C HIS A 40 2.82 3.53 -5.36
N ALA A 41 2.42 3.80 -6.60
CA ALA A 41 2.73 2.93 -7.73
C ALA A 41 4.24 2.81 -7.98
N THR A 42 5.00 3.88 -7.72
CA THR A 42 6.47 3.86 -7.87
C THR A 42 7.14 3.03 -6.76
N ILE A 43 6.70 3.15 -5.51
CA ILE A 43 7.27 2.37 -4.38
C ILE A 43 6.97 0.88 -4.50
N HIS A 44 5.75 0.54 -4.93
CA HIS A 44 5.26 -0.83 -5.00
C HIS A 44 5.40 -1.43 -6.40
N ASP A 45 6.17 -0.80 -7.29
CA ASP A 45 6.45 -1.31 -8.63
C ASP A 45 7.26 -2.63 -8.51
N PRO A 46 6.75 -3.77 -9.00
CA PRO A 46 7.51 -5.02 -8.99
C PRO A 46 8.62 -5.04 -10.04
N TYR A 47 8.65 -4.08 -10.98
CA TYR A 47 9.61 -4.06 -12.07
C TYR A 47 10.91 -3.35 -11.66
N PRO A 48 12.07 -3.93 -12.01
CA PRO A 48 13.37 -3.38 -11.65
C PRO A 48 13.60 -2.03 -12.34
N ASP A 49 14.36 -1.16 -11.69
CA ASP A 49 14.77 0.11 -12.27
C ASP A 49 15.77 -0.12 -13.42
N HIS A 50 15.64 0.67 -14.48
CA HIS A 50 16.44 0.54 -15.70
C HIS A 50 17.91 0.90 -15.46
N ASP A 51 18.21 1.68 -14.42
CA ASP A 51 19.56 2.16 -14.12
C ASP A 51 20.32 1.29 -13.11
N LEU A 52 19.65 0.30 -12.49
CA LEU A 52 20.24 -0.54 -11.44
C LEU A 52 20.84 -1.86 -11.97
N GLY A 53 20.78 -2.11 -13.27
CA GLY A 53 21.27 -3.36 -13.86
C GLY A 53 21.45 -3.29 -15.38
N PRO A 54 21.74 -4.44 -16.02
CA PRO A 54 21.74 -4.55 -17.48
C PRO A 54 20.38 -4.15 -18.06
N GLU A 55 20.36 -3.69 -19.31
CA GLU A 55 19.12 -3.31 -19.98
C GLU A 55 18.12 -4.48 -20.03
N ILE A 56 16.91 -4.27 -19.52
CA ILE A 56 15.82 -5.26 -19.51
C ILE A 56 14.78 -4.85 -20.55
N VAL A 57 14.89 -5.43 -21.75
CA VAL A 57 13.93 -5.17 -22.84
C VAL A 57 12.72 -6.08 -22.70
N GLY A 58 11.52 -5.51 -22.63
CA GLY A 58 10.26 -6.27 -22.59
C GLY A 58 9.93 -6.91 -21.23
N GLY A 59 10.63 -6.54 -20.16
CA GLY A 59 10.32 -6.99 -18.80
C GLY A 59 9.08 -6.32 -18.20
N ARG A 60 8.66 -5.17 -18.76
CA ARG A 60 7.50 -4.39 -18.32
C ARG A 60 6.35 -4.51 -19.35
N PRO A 61 5.08 -4.47 -18.93
CA PRO A 61 3.96 -4.30 -19.84
C PRO A 61 4.06 -2.97 -20.59
N ARG A 62 3.49 -2.91 -21.80
CA ARG A 62 3.58 -1.76 -22.71
C ARG A 62 3.26 -0.43 -22.05
N GLU A 63 2.25 -0.40 -21.19
CA GLU A 63 1.74 0.80 -20.52
C GLU A 63 2.66 1.29 -19.38
N PHE A 64 3.62 0.48 -18.97
CA PHE A 64 4.55 0.73 -17.86
C PHE A 64 6.02 0.73 -18.30
N ASP A 65 6.27 0.66 -19.61
CA ASP A 65 7.60 0.59 -20.21
C ASP A 65 8.43 1.88 -19.97
N GLN A 66 7.74 2.99 -19.68
CA GLN A 66 8.37 4.29 -19.44
C GLN A 66 8.27 4.69 -17.97
N PRO A 67 9.37 4.58 -17.19
CA PRO A 67 9.39 5.07 -15.81
C PRO A 67 9.38 6.60 -15.76
N HIS A 68 9.24 7.15 -14.54
CA HIS A 68 9.35 8.59 -14.33
C HIS A 68 10.72 9.13 -14.77
N PRO A 69 10.79 10.38 -15.29
CA PRO A 69 12.06 11.00 -15.65
C PRO A 69 13.03 11.06 -14.47
N GLU A 70 14.31 10.83 -14.74
CA GLU A 70 15.41 10.90 -13.77
C GLU A 70 15.32 12.05 -12.75
N PRO A 71 15.05 13.31 -13.15
CA PRO A 71 15.04 14.43 -12.22
C PRO A 71 13.98 14.35 -11.11
N VAL A 72 12.94 13.54 -11.28
CA VAL A 72 11.83 13.41 -10.31
C VAL A 72 11.71 12.00 -9.74
N ARG A 73 12.55 11.06 -10.20
CA ARG A 73 12.51 9.65 -9.81
C ARG A 73 12.86 9.45 -8.33
N ASN A 74 13.70 10.30 -7.76
CA ASN A 74 14.08 10.29 -6.35
C ASN A 74 13.13 11.09 -5.43
N ARG A 75 12.04 11.68 -5.96
CA ARG A 75 11.13 12.51 -5.18
C ARG A 75 10.14 11.64 -4.40
N TRP A 76 10.63 11.06 -3.30
CA TRP A 76 9.81 10.21 -2.43
C TRP A 76 8.89 11.00 -1.49
N LEU A 77 9.18 12.28 -1.28
CA LEU A 77 8.34 13.15 -0.48
C LEU A 77 7.72 14.20 -1.40
N ALA A 78 6.44 14.51 -1.20
CA ALA A 78 5.84 15.63 -1.89
C ALA A 78 6.59 16.90 -1.48
N ASP A 79 7.14 17.63 -2.45
CA ASP A 79 7.70 18.97 -2.24
C ASP A 79 6.54 19.88 -1.82
N SER A 80 6.24 19.92 -0.53
CA SER A 80 5.24 20.82 0.01
C SER A 80 5.94 22.14 0.35
N TRP A 81 5.29 23.25 0.02
CA TRP A 81 5.76 24.59 0.40
C TRP A 81 5.96 24.76 1.92
N TRP A 82 5.35 23.88 2.73
CA TRP A 82 5.36 23.90 4.19
C TRP A 82 6.39 22.97 4.83
N SER A 83 7.21 22.25 4.04
CA SER A 83 8.19 21.28 4.55
C SER A 83 9.64 21.73 4.37
N GLN A 84 9.92 23.03 4.51
CA GLN A 84 11.27 23.55 4.76
C GLN A 84 11.44 23.91 6.23
#